data_AF-A0A5R8P4U9-F1
#
_entry.id   AF-A0A5R8P4U9-F1
#
_cell.length_a   1.000
_cell.length_b   1.000
_cell.length_c   1.000
_cell.angle_alpha   90.00
_cell.angle_beta   90.00
_cell.angle_gamma   90.00
#
_symmetry.space_group_name_H-M   'P 1'
#
loop_
_entity.id
_entity.type
_entity.pdbx_description
1 polymer ?
#
loop_
_entity_poly.entity_id
_entity_poly.type
_entity_poly.pdbx_seq_one_letter_code
_entity_poly.pdbx_strand_id
1 'polypeptide(L)'
;MSESFRVDLTELDEITARLAGFLGFLTDSIAGIQQRTAALQSGWTGQSAAAAQDAFRDWLTGAQDVADGIETMRSAAAAARDRYNAAIAANLEMLGRGNGAQS
;
A
#
# COMPACT_ATOMS: atom_id res chain seq x y z
N MET A 1 -4.43 -21.74 25.71
CA MET A 1 -5.66 -21.53 24.93
C MET A 1 -5.25 -20.80 23.68
N SER A 2 -5.20 -21.49 22.54
CA SER A 2 -4.96 -20.85 21.26
C SER A 2 -6.18 -19.99 20.95
N GLU A 3 -6.05 -18.67 21.11
CA GLU A 3 -7.03 -17.73 20.58
C GLU A 3 -7.19 -18.06 19.10
N SER A 4 -8.38 -18.54 18.74
CA SER A 4 -8.76 -18.74 17.35
C SER A 4 -8.80 -17.35 16.72
N PHE A 5 -7.68 -16.94 16.14
CA PHE A 5 -7.53 -15.68 15.44
C PHE A 5 -8.45 -15.73 14.23
N ARG A 6 -9.66 -15.19 14.40
CA ARG A 6 -10.65 -15.09 13.32
C ARG A 6 -10.29 -13.86 12.53
N VAL A 7 -9.48 -14.05 11.49
CA VAL A 7 -9.13 -12.97 10.58
C VAL A 7 -10.39 -12.57 9.83
N ASP A 8 -10.76 -11.29 9.94
CA ASP A 8 -11.77 -10.71 9.08
C ASP A 8 -11.12 -10.42 7.71
N LEU A 9 -11.35 -11.32 6.77
CA LEU A 9 -10.84 -11.18 5.40
C LEU A 9 -11.50 -10.00 4.67
N THR A 10 -12.69 -9.58 5.10
CA THR A 10 -13.38 -8.39 4.56
C THR A 10 -12.64 -7.14 4.98
N GLU A 11 -12.27 -7.02 6.26
CA GLU A 11 -11.50 -5.89 6.77
C GLU A 11 -10.13 -5.79 6.08
N LEU A 12 -9.49 -6.93 5.82
CA LEU A 12 -8.22 -6.98 5.09
C LEU A 12 -8.35 -6.52 3.63
N ASP A 13 -9.45 -6.88 2.96
CA ASP A 13 -9.77 -6.41 1.60
C ASP A 13 -10.06 -4.89 1.59
N GLU A 14 -10.82 -4.39 2.56
CA GLU A 14 -11.11 -2.95 2.71
C GLU A 14 -9.84 -2.13 2.93
N ILE A 15 -8.96 -2.57 3.85
CA ILE A 15 -7.69 -1.90 4.12
C ILE A 15 -6.80 -1.91 2.87
N THR A 16 -6.74 -3.04 2.15
CA THR A 16 -5.96 -3.15 0.90
C THR A 16 -6.47 -2.17 -0.16
N ALA A 17 -7.79 -2.03 -0.32
CA ALA A 17 -8.40 -1.08 -1.25
C ALA A 17 -8.13 0.39 -0.86
N ARG A 18 -8.23 0.72 0.43
CA ARG A 18 -7.92 2.07 0.94
C ARG A 18 -6.46 2.45 0.72
N LEU A 19 -5.53 1.52 0.97
CA LEU A 19 -4.09 1.74 0.71
C LEU A 19 -3.82 1.99 -0.77
N ALA A 20 -4.47 1.24 -1.67
CA ALA A 20 -4.34 1.45 -3.11
C ALA A 20 -4.84 2.85 -3.53
N GLY A 21 -6.01 3.26 -3.04
CA GLY A 21 -6.56 4.60 -3.32
C GLY A 21 -5.66 5.73 -2.79
N PHE A 22 -5.11 5.56 -1.58
CA PHE A 22 -4.21 6.52 -0.99
C PHE A 22 -2.88 6.64 -1.76
N LEU A 23 -2.32 5.51 -2.23
CA LEU A 23 -1.12 5.51 -3.05
C LEU A 23 -1.31 6.28 -4.37
N GLY A 24 -2.47 6.09 -5.02
CA GLY A 24 -2.83 6.86 -6.21
C GLY A 24 -2.89 8.37 -5.92
N PHE A 25 -3.63 8.75 -4.87
CA PHE A 25 -3.73 10.15 -4.44
C PHE A 25 -2.37 10.78 -4.12
N LEU A 26 -1.49 10.05 -3.43
CA LEU A 26 -0.16 10.53 -3.06
C LEU A 26 0.71 10.74 -4.31
N THR A 27 0.68 9.79 -5.25
CA THR A 27 1.43 9.86 -6.52
C THR A 27 0.99 11.07 -7.35
N ASP A 28 -0.31 11.27 -7.52
CA ASP A 28 -0.87 12.40 -8.26
C ASP A 28 -0.51 13.74 -7.60
N SER A 29 -0.58 13.79 -6.27
CA SER A 29 -0.22 14.98 -5.49
C SER A 29 1.24 15.35 -5.66
N ILE A 30 2.15 14.36 -5.58
CA ILE A 30 3.58 14.55 -5.78
C ILE A 30 3.86 15.08 -7.19
N ALA A 31 3.28 14.47 -8.22
CA ALA A 31 3.44 14.91 -9.61
C ALA A 31 2.93 16.34 -9.82
N GLY A 32 1.75 16.67 -9.26
CA GLY A 32 1.16 18.00 -9.33
C GLY A 32 2.02 19.08 -8.65
N ILE A 33 2.62 18.76 -7.50
CA ILE A 33 3.51 19.69 -6.81
C ILE A 33 4.81 19.88 -7.60
N GLN A 34 5.42 18.80 -8.12
CA GLN A 34 6.62 18.91 -8.97
C GLN A 34 6.40 19.82 -10.18
N GLN A 35 5.28 19.66 -10.87
CA GLN A 35 4.95 20.48 -12.03
C GLN A 35 4.82 21.97 -11.67
N ARG A 36 4.16 22.29 -10.55
CA ARG A 36 3.99 23.67 -10.08
C ARG A 36 5.31 24.28 -9.62
N THR A 37 6.14 23.51 -8.93
CA THR A 37 7.47 23.96 -8.50
C THR A 37 8.37 24.24 -9.69
N ALA A 38 8.38 23.38 -10.72
CA ALA A 38 9.15 23.60 -11.95
C ALA A 38 8.71 24.89 -12.67
N ALA A 39 7.41 25.15 -12.73
CA ALA A 39 6.87 26.39 -13.32
C ALA A 39 7.28 27.65 -12.53
N LEU A 40 7.31 27.59 -11.20
CA LEU A 40 7.75 28.70 -10.35
C LEU A 40 9.25 28.99 -10.53
N GLN A 41 10.06 27.94 -10.68
CA GLN A 41 11.52 28.06 -10.80
C GLN A 41 11.97 28.72 -12.10
N SER A 42 11.14 28.77 -13.16
CA SER A 42 11.53 29.40 -14.43
C SER A 42 11.72 30.91 -14.32
N GLY A 43 11.10 31.56 -13.32
CA GLY A 43 11.20 33.00 -13.07
C GLY A 43 11.79 33.38 -11.71
N TRP A 44 12.01 32.39 -10.84
CA TRP A 44 12.52 32.62 -9.49
C TRP A 44 13.98 32.19 -9.36
N THR A 45 14.87 33.17 -9.25
CA THR A 45 16.33 32.95 -9.17
C THR A 45 16.92 33.55 -7.90
N GLY A 46 18.14 33.13 -7.55
CA GLY A 46 18.89 33.63 -6.40
C GLY A 46 18.99 32.62 -5.26
N GLN A 47 19.63 33.01 -4.16
CA GLN A 47 19.98 32.10 -3.06
C GLN A 47 18.76 31.45 -2.40
N SER A 48 17.67 32.20 -2.22
CA SER A 48 16.42 31.68 -1.67
C SER A 48 15.74 30.67 -2.61
N ALA A 49 15.86 30.88 -3.93
CA ALA A 49 15.34 29.94 -4.90
C ALA A 49 16.09 28.61 -4.79
N ALA A 50 17.43 28.64 -4.78
CA ALA A 50 18.28 27.45 -4.64
C ALA A 50 17.95 26.64 -3.36
N ALA A 51 17.88 27.31 -2.21
CA ALA A 51 17.52 26.65 -0.94
C ALA A 51 16.13 25.99 -0.99
N ALA A 52 15.16 26.62 -1.65
CA ALA A 52 13.85 26.03 -1.85
C ALA A 52 13.89 24.82 -2.81
N GLN A 53 14.75 24.81 -3.83
CA GLN A 53 14.91 23.63 -4.72
C GLN A 53 15.51 22.44 -3.96
N ASP A 54 16.53 22.69 -3.14
CA ASP A 54 17.15 21.64 -2.31
C ASP A 54 16.13 21.05 -1.33
N ALA A 55 15.42 21.90 -0.58
CA ALA A 55 14.37 21.45 0.34
C ALA A 55 13.26 20.69 -0.39
N PHE A 56 12.88 21.11 -1.60
CA PHE A 56 11.88 20.43 -2.39
C PHE A 56 12.33 19.05 -2.87
N ARG A 57 13.60 18.91 -3.28
CA ARG A 57 14.19 17.62 -3.67
C ARG A 57 14.23 16.65 -2.48
N ASP A 58 14.60 17.13 -1.31
CA ASP A 58 14.66 16.31 -0.10
C ASP A 58 13.25 15.87 0.31
N TRP A 59 12.28 16.78 0.25
CA TRP A 59 10.87 16.46 0.46
C TRP A 59 10.36 15.42 -0.53
N LEU A 60 10.72 15.54 -1.82
CA LEU A 60 10.31 14.60 -2.85
C LEU A 60 10.84 13.19 -2.58
N THR A 61 12.10 13.07 -2.17
CA THR A 61 12.69 11.79 -1.76
C THR A 61 11.89 11.16 -0.63
N GLY A 62 11.60 11.92 0.43
CA GLY A 62 10.81 11.42 1.55
C GLY A 62 9.36 11.05 1.17
N ALA A 63 8.76 11.79 0.24
CA ALA A 63 7.42 11.49 -0.27
C ALA A 63 7.40 10.18 -1.08
N GLN A 64 8.47 9.91 -1.85
CA GLN A 64 8.65 8.66 -2.57
C GLN A 64 8.85 7.48 -1.60
N ASP A 65 9.69 7.65 -0.57
CA ASP A 65 9.92 6.61 0.46
C ASP A 65 8.61 6.22 1.17
N VAL A 66 7.76 7.21 1.48
CA VAL A 66 6.44 6.95 2.07
C VAL A 66 5.54 6.17 1.11
N ALA A 67 5.51 6.53 -0.18
CA ALA A 67 4.73 5.82 -1.19
C ALA A 67 5.17 4.35 -1.31
N ASP A 68 6.47 4.10 -1.35
CA ASP A 68 7.04 2.75 -1.45
C ASP A 68 6.75 1.91 -0.20
N GLY A 69 6.79 2.53 0.99
CA GLY A 69 6.41 1.89 2.25
C GLY A 69 4.94 1.47 2.28
N ILE A 70 4.05 2.33 1.77
CA ILE A 70 2.61 2.03 1.65
C ILE A 70 2.36 0.89 0.69
N GLU A 71 3.03 0.87 -0.47
CA GLU A 71 2.93 -0.22 -1.43
C GLU A 71 3.42 -1.55 -0.83
N THR A 72 4.50 -1.51 -0.05
CA THR A 72 5.00 -2.68 0.69
C THR A 72 3.94 -3.22 1.66
N MET A 73 3.28 -2.35 2.43
CA MET A 73 2.19 -2.74 3.33
C MET A 73 1.01 -3.34 2.58
N ARG A 74 0.62 -2.74 1.45
CA ARG A 74 -0.47 -3.23 0.59
C ARG A 74 -0.17 -4.63 0.05
N SER A 75 1.05 -4.84 -0.45
CA SER A 75 1.50 -6.15 -0.95
C SER A 75 1.50 -7.22 0.15
N ALA A 76 1.96 -6.86 1.36
CA ALA A 76 1.92 -7.77 2.50
C ALA A 76 0.48 -8.16 2.90
N ALA A 77 -0.46 -7.20 2.90
CA ALA A 77 -1.87 -7.44 3.18
C ALA A 77 -2.50 -8.38 2.14
N ALA A 78 -2.27 -8.13 0.85
CA ALA A 78 -2.74 -9.01 -0.23
C ALA A 78 -2.17 -10.43 -0.10
N ALA A 79 -0.88 -10.57 0.18
CA ALA A 79 -0.25 -11.86 0.38
C ALA A 79 -0.78 -12.60 1.63
N ALA A 80 -1.13 -11.88 2.70
CA ALA A 80 -1.75 -12.49 3.88
C ALA A 80 -3.14 -13.05 3.54
N ARG A 81 -3.96 -12.27 2.84
CA ARG A 81 -5.28 -12.68 2.35
C ARG A 81 -5.21 -13.97 1.53
N ASP A 82 -4.30 -14.04 0.56
CA ASP A 82 -4.17 -15.22 -0.31
C ASP A 82 -3.81 -16.48 0.49
N ARG A 83 -2.92 -16.35 1.49
CA ARG A 83 -2.57 -17.46 2.40
C ARG A 83 -3.77 -17.93 3.22
N TYR A 84 -4.60 -17.02 3.73
CA TYR A 84 -5.79 -17.39 4.48
C TYR A 84 -6.82 -18.11 3.59
N ASN A 85 -7.06 -17.61 2.38
CA ASN A 85 -7.96 -18.26 1.43
C ASN A 85 -7.47 -19.68 1.06
N ALA A 86 -6.17 -19.85 0.82
CA ALA A 86 -5.58 -21.15 0.54
C ALA A 86 -5.74 -22.12 1.72
N ALA A 87 -5.54 -21.65 2.96
CA ALA A 87 -5.73 -22.46 4.15
C ALA A 87 -7.21 -22.89 4.34
N ILE A 88 -8.16 -21.99 4.08
CA ILE A 88 -9.60 -22.30 4.12
C ILE A 88 -9.93 -23.38 3.08
N ALA A 89 -9.48 -23.20 1.83
CA ALA A 89 -9.73 -24.17 0.75
C ALA A 89 -9.16 -25.55 1.08
N ALA A 90 -7.90 -25.63 1.54
CA ALA A 90 -7.27 -26.88 1.92
C ALA A 90 -8.02 -27.58 3.06
N ASN A 91 -8.48 -26.82 4.07
CA ASN A 91 -9.26 -27.38 5.19
C ASN A 91 -10.61 -27.92 4.72
N LEU A 92 -11.31 -27.21 3.82
CA LEU A 92 -12.57 -27.67 3.23
C LEU A 92 -12.38 -28.96 2.41
N GLU A 93 -11.32 -29.06 1.61
CA GLU A 93 -11.01 -30.27 0.84
C GLU A 93 -10.72 -31.48 1.74
N MET A 94 -9.96 -31.29 2.83
CA MET A 94 -9.64 -32.35 3.78
C MET A 94 -10.90 -32.84 4.51
N LEU A 95 -11.75 -31.93 4.97
CA LEU A 95 -13.01 -32.25 5.64
C LEU A 95 -14.00 -32.94 4.68
N GLY A 96 -14.08 -32.48 3.43
CA GLY A 96 -14.89 -33.12 2.39
C GLY A 96 -14.45 -34.55 2.08
N ARG A 97 -13.13 -34.80 2.03
CA ARG A 97 -12.57 -36.16 1.90
C ARG A 97 -12.85 -37.05 3.11
N GLY A 98 -12.82 -36.51 4.33
CA GLY A 98 -13.12 -37.26 5.55
C GLY A 98 -14.59 -37.71 5.69
N ASN A 99 -15.53 -36.93 5.15
CA ASN A 99 -16.95 -37.29 5.10
C ASN A 99 -17.29 -38.31 4.00
N GLY A 100 -16.56 -38.31 2.87
CA GLY A 100 -16.75 -39.27 1.78
C GLY A 100 -16.22 -40.69 2.06
N ALA A 101 -15.34 -40.85 3.04
CA ALA A 101 -14.79 -42.17 3.44
C ALA A 101 -15.64 -42.91 4.50
N GLN A 102 -16.76 -42.33 4.95
CA GLN A 102 -17.67 -42.89 5.96
C GLN A 102 -19.07 -43.24 5.40
N SER A 103 -19.25 -43.33 4.08
CA SER A 103 -20.51 -43.73 3.43
C SER A 103 -20.33 -45.00 2.59
#